data_AF-A0AAE6JGH9-F1
#
_entry.id   AF-A0AAE6JGH9-F1
#
_cell.length_a   1.000
_cell.length_b   1.000
_cell.length_c   1.000
_cell.angle_alpha   90.00
_cell.angle_beta   90.00
_cell.angle_gamma   90.00
#
_symmetry.space_group_name_H-M   'P 1'
#
loop_
_entity.id
_entity.type
_entity.pdbx_description
1 polymer ?
#
loop_
_entity_poly.entity_id
_entity_poly.type
_entity_poly.pdbx_seq_one_letter_code
_entity_poly.pdbx_strand_id
1 'polypeptide(L)' 'MTNEELIAWFKDKELPKVLRINRAITQHEVQDAVKRNIENLLANPNDNRAKHRLTDIMTALETPYDGPEIPAL' A
#
# COMPACT_ATOMS: atom_id res chain seq x y z
N MET A 1 3.13 2.07 -14.54
CA MET A 1 2.35 2.96 -13.66
C MET A 1 3.17 4.18 -13.29
N THR A 2 2.70 5.36 -13.65
CA THR A 2 3.27 6.65 -13.23
C THR A 2 2.88 6.95 -11.79
N ASN A 3 3.53 7.94 -11.17
CA ASN A 3 3.20 8.32 -9.80
C ASN A 3 1.78 8.94 -9.72
N GLU A 4 1.37 9.67 -10.75
CA GLU A 4 0.05 10.30 -10.84
C GLU A 4 -1.07 9.27 -10.97
N GLU A 5 -0.87 8.23 -11.80
CA GLU A 5 -1.79 7.10 -11.91
C GLU A 5 -1.97 6.37 -10.58
N LEU A 6 -0.87 6.18 -9.84
CA LEU A 6 -0.86 5.52 -8.53
C LEU A 6 -1.69 6.32 -7.52
N ILE A 7 -1.46 7.63 -7.45
CA ILE A 7 -2.19 8.52 -6.55
C ILE A 7 -3.68 8.56 -6.93
N ALA A 8 -4.01 8.62 -8.22
CA ALA A 8 -5.38 8.64 -8.69
C ALA A 8 -6.12 7.33 -8.34
N TRP A 9 -5.47 6.17 -8.50
CA TRP A 9 -6.05 4.87 -8.17
C TRP A 9 -6.51 4.80 -6.69
N PHE A 10 -5.74 5.39 -5.77
CA PHE A 10 -6.08 5.40 -4.34
C PHE A 10 -7.19 6.38 -3.94
N LYS A 11 -7.57 7.35 -4.80
CA LYS A 11 -8.60 8.34 -4.44
C LYS A 11 -10.01 7.75 -4.40
N ASP A 12 -10.29 6.80 -5.28
CA ASP A 12 -11.64 6.25 -5.48
C ASP A 12 -11.83 4.88 -4.79
N LYS A 13 -10.84 4.44 -4.02
CA LYS A 13 -10.85 3.11 -3.37
C LYS A 13 -11.17 3.22 -1.89
N GLU A 14 -12.09 2.37 -1.44
CA GLU A 14 -12.27 2.11 -0.02
C GLU A 14 -11.08 1.29 0.51
N LEU A 15 -10.39 1.84 1.50
CA LEU A 15 -9.23 1.22 2.11
C LEU A 15 -9.62 0.52 3.40
N PRO A 16 -9.32 -0.78 3.56
CA PRO A 16 -9.62 -1.50 4.79
C PRO A 16 -8.73 -0.98 5.93
N LYS A 17 -9.17 -1.13 7.17
CA LYS A 17 -8.36 -0.72 8.34
C LYS A 17 -7.07 -1.53 8.46
N VAL A 18 -7.10 -2.79 8.05
CA VAL A 18 -5.95 -3.70 8.08
C VAL A 18 -5.88 -4.44 6.75
N LEU A 19 -4.71 -4.49 6.15
CA LEU A 19 -4.46 -5.19 4.89
C LEU A 19 -3.24 -6.10 5.04
N ARG A 20 -3.41 -7.37 4.71
CA ARG A 20 -2.31 -8.31 4.64
C ARG A 20 -1.67 -8.22 3.26
N ILE A 21 -0.45 -7.69 3.22
CA ILE A 21 0.28 -7.47 1.97
C ILE A 21 0.89 -8.77 1.47
N ASN A 22 1.52 -9.53 2.39
CA ASN A 22 2.13 -10.81 2.05
C ASN A 22 2.21 -11.71 3.29
N ARG A 23 2.94 -12.83 3.17
CA ARG A 23 3.12 -13.82 4.25
C ARG A 23 3.64 -13.24 5.57
N ALA A 24 4.44 -12.17 5.52
CA ALA A 24 5.19 -11.61 6.66
C ALA A 24 4.79 -10.17 7.01
N ILE A 25 4.00 -9.50 6.18
CA ILE A 25 3.66 -8.08 6.33
C ILE A 25 2.16 -7.90 6.37
N THR A 26 1.69 -7.41 7.50
CA THR A 26 0.34 -6.89 7.70
C THR A 26 0.44 -5.38 7.94
N GLN A 27 -0.22 -4.60 7.09
CA GLN A 27 -0.32 -3.16 7.24
C GLN A 27 -1.57 -2.84 8.06
N HIS A 28 -1.35 -2.23 9.22
CA HIS A 28 -2.41 -1.61 10.01
C HIS A 28 -2.58 -0.16 9.56
N GLU A 29 -3.79 0.39 9.72
CA GLU A 29 -4.10 1.79 9.40
C GLU A 29 -3.76 2.11 7.94
N VAL A 30 -4.26 1.28 7.02
CA VAL A 30 -3.91 1.35 5.58
C VAL A 30 -4.15 2.74 5.01
N GLN A 31 -5.23 3.41 5.42
CA GLN A 31 -5.54 4.77 4.98
C GLN A 31 -4.43 5.77 5.33
N ASP A 32 -3.92 5.73 6.57
CA ASP A 32 -2.85 6.62 7.02
C ASP A 32 -1.52 6.26 6.35
N ALA A 33 -1.26 4.96 6.18
CA ALA A 33 -0.08 4.48 5.47
C ALA A 33 -0.06 4.94 4.01
N VAL A 34 -1.18 4.82 3.29
CA VAL A 34 -1.34 5.31 1.92
C VAL A 34 -1.15 6.82 1.86
N LYS A 35 -1.83 7.57 2.75
CA LYS A 35 -1.71 9.03 2.80
C LYS A 35 -0.27 9.49 2.99
N ARG A 36 0.45 8.92 3.97
CA ARG A 36 1.87 9.25 4.22
C ARG A 36 2.76 8.94 3.03
N ASN A 37 2.56 7.80 2.36
CA ASN A 37 3.38 7.45 1.20
C ASN A 37 3.08 8.36 0.00
N ILE A 38 1.82 8.78 -0.18
CA ILE A 38 1.44 9.77 -1.22
C ILE A 38 2.09 11.12 -0.91
N GLU A 39 2.02 11.59 0.34
CA GLU A 39 2.67 12.84 0.76
C GLU A 39 4.19 12.81 0.50
N ASN A 40 4.85 11.69 0.81
CA ASN A 40 6.28 11.50 0.52
C ASN A 40 6.57 11.55 -0.99
N LEU A 41 5.72 10.96 -1.83
CA LEU A 41 5.87 11.00 -3.29
C LEU A 41 5.61 12.40 -3.87
N LEU A 42 4.68 13.15 -3.31
CA LEU A 42 4.43 14.55 -3.70
C LEU A 42 5.60 15.44 -3.29
N ALA A 43 6.18 15.22 -2.12
CA ALA A 43 7.36 15.95 -1.65
C ALA A 43 8.65 15.55 -2.40
N ASN A 44 8.78 14.27 -2.74
CA ASN A 44 9.90 13.72 -3.49
C ASN A 44 9.42 12.71 -4.55
N PRO A 45 9.22 13.16 -5.81
CA PRO A 45 8.76 12.30 -6.90
C PRO A 45 9.68 11.10 -7.21
N ASN A 46 10.94 11.14 -6.76
CA ASN A 46 11.91 10.08 -6.94
C ASN A 46 12.01 9.12 -5.73
N ASP A 47 11.10 9.22 -4.76
CA ASP A 47 11.03 8.29 -3.63
C ASP A 47 10.50 6.91 -4.07
N ASN A 48 11.45 6.07 -4.52
CA ASN A 48 11.18 4.70 -4.94
C ASN A 48 10.60 3.84 -3.81
N ARG A 49 10.87 4.17 -2.54
CA ARG A 49 10.36 3.40 -1.39
C ARG A 49 8.88 3.68 -1.18
N ALA A 50 8.48 4.94 -1.22
CA ALA A 50 7.07 5.33 -1.14
C ALA A 50 6.28 4.75 -2.31
N LYS A 51 6.84 4.80 -3.52
CA LYS A 51 6.25 4.18 -4.72
C LYS A 51 6.06 2.67 -4.55
N HIS A 52 7.11 1.96 -4.15
CA HIS A 52 7.04 0.51 -3.95
C HIS A 52 5.96 0.12 -2.94
N ARG A 53 5.88 0.83 -1.80
CA ARG A 53 4.87 0.54 -0.77
C ARG A 53 3.45 0.74 -1.26
N LEU A 54 3.20 1.81 -2.02
CA LEU A 54 1.88 2.04 -2.60
C LEU A 54 1.53 0.96 -3.63
N THR A 55 2.48 0.54 -4.46
CA THR A 55 2.28 -0.58 -5.39
C THR A 55 1.97 -1.90 -4.66
N ASP A 56 2.68 -2.20 -3.56
CA ASP A 56 2.41 -3.39 -2.75
C ASP A 56 0.99 -3.38 -2.16
N ILE A 57 0.58 -2.24 -1.60
CA ILE A 57 -0.77 -2.06 -1.05
C ILE A 57 -1.82 -2.20 -2.15
N MET A 58 -1.62 -1.57 -3.31
CA MET A 58 -2.51 -1.69 -4.46
C MET A 58 -2.66 -3.16 -4.89
N THR A 59 -1.54 -3.86 -5.04
CA THR A 59 -1.52 -5.27 -5.44
C THR A 59 -2.25 -6.13 -4.41
N ALA A 60 -2.05 -5.89 -3.12
CA ALA A 60 -2.73 -6.62 -2.06
C ALA A 60 -4.23 -6.29 -1.93
N LEU A 61 -4.68 -5.12 -2.40
CA LEU A 61 -6.11 -4.80 -2.47
C LEU A 61 -6.79 -5.49 -3.66
N GLU A 62 -6.10 -5.58 -4.81
CA GLU A 62 -6.62 -6.26 -5.99
C GLU A 62 -6.54 -7.79 -5.87
N THR A 63 -5.46 -8.27 -5.28
CA THR A 63 -5.19 -9.69 -5.04
C THR A 63 -4.77 -9.88 -3.57
N PRO A 64 -5.75 -9.94 -2.65
CA PRO A 64 -5.48 -10.17 -1.24
C PRO A 64 -4.67 -11.45 -1.03
N TYR A 65 -3.66 -11.39 -0.17
CA TYR A 65 -2.88 -12.56 0.16
C TYR A 65 -3.74 -13.57 0.93
N ASP A 66 -3.95 -14.74 0.35
CA ASP A 66 -4.79 -15.84 0.87
C ASP A 66 -3.97 -16.99 1.51
N GLY A 67 -2.65 -16.91 1.47
CA GLY A 67 -1.76 -17.94 1.99
C GLY A 67 -1.69 -18.00 3.54
N PRO A 68 -1.09 -19.06 4.10
CA PRO A 68 -1.04 -19.26 5.54
C PRO A 68 -0.33 -18.11 6.26
N GLU A 69 -0.83 -17.75 7.45
CA GLU A 69 -0.17 -16.79 8.33
C GLU A 69 1.07 -17.40 8.96
N ILE A 70 2.22 -16.72 8.86
CA ILE A 70 3.40 -17.10 9.62
C ILE A 70 3.09 -16.72 11.07
N PRO A 71 3.10 -17.67 12.02
CA PRO A 71 2.89 -17.35 13.42
C PRO A 71 3.90 -16.27 13.84
N ALA A 72 3.40 -15.16 14.40
CA ALA A 72 4.27 -14.21 15.08
C ALA A 72 4.95 -14.96 16.25
N LEU A 73 6.28 -15.02 16.24
CA LEU A 73 7.09 -15.61 17.31
C LEU A 73 7.04 -14.74 18.58
#